data_AF-A0A934KY45-F1
#
_entry.id   AF-A0A934KY45-F1
#
_cell.length_a   1.000
_cell.length_b   1.000
_cell.length_c   1.000
_cell.angle_alpha   90.00
_cell.angle_beta   90.00
_cell.angle_gamma   90.00
#
_symmetry.space_group_name_H-M   'P 1'
#
loop_
_entity.id
_entity.type
_entity.pdbx_description
1 polymer ?
#
loop_
_entity_poly.entity_id
_entity_poly.type
_entity_poly.pdbx_seq_one_letter_code
_entity_poly.pdbx_strand_id
1 'polypeptide(L)'
;MTGDARHDHQARTARRLVVLALPCYLWAALYPFEPELPRRQPNGARLASGGVVFEEPGFLTASGAPWVAAVRAAQRLTVELQVRPARATQYGPARILELGTDHERANLTIGQDGADLIVRLRRIGSDDSGTPPLRVAAAFARGDGAEVAIEVAIAGNTAWIAAGDARAELACEGVPFDAWDDDTTLILGDSPIGERAWLGRILGARVTLDAEPVDLLASGRLVRDDAVVRWPRRLRDLLAWRFVPPLIASELFVNVLGFVPIGFLAAGASRRRPFRSAIVVGFGLSLAMELLQLGFAQRLTTVIDLLTNSAGALIGAWTWRVREALRSRR
;
A
#
# COMPACT_ATOMS: atom_id res chain seq x y z
N MET A 1 11.70 11.63 59.45
CA MET A 1 10.63 11.06 58.61
C MET A 1 10.54 9.58 58.90
N THR A 2 9.36 9.08 59.25
CA THR A 2 9.09 7.63 59.32
C THR A 2 9.36 6.98 57.96
N GLY A 3 9.74 5.69 57.93
CA GLY A 3 10.03 4.98 56.68
C GLY A 3 8.90 5.12 55.65
N ASP A 4 7.66 5.12 56.11
CA ASP A 4 6.46 5.24 55.28
C ASP A 4 6.37 6.59 54.53
N ALA A 5 6.68 7.71 55.20
CA ALA A 5 6.65 9.04 54.58
C ALA A 5 7.69 9.21 53.47
N ARG A 6 8.86 8.56 53.61
CA ARG A 6 9.93 8.57 52.60
C ARG A 6 9.54 7.72 51.39
N HIS A 7 8.88 6.60 51.60
CA HIS A 7 8.39 5.73 50.54
C HIS A 7 7.26 6.38 49.73
N ASP A 8 6.32 7.04 50.39
CA ASP A 8 5.25 7.79 49.70
C ASP A 8 5.79 8.97 48.89
N HIS A 9 6.83 9.64 49.37
CA HIS A 9 7.51 10.68 48.60
C HIS A 9 8.18 10.11 47.34
N GLN A 10 8.86 8.97 47.45
CA GLN A 10 9.50 8.30 46.31
C GLN A 10 8.49 7.82 45.27
N ALA A 11 7.37 7.21 45.69
CA ALA A 11 6.33 6.75 44.79
C ALA A 11 5.65 7.91 44.06
N ARG A 12 5.36 9.02 44.75
CA ARG A 12 4.84 10.25 44.13
C ARG A 12 5.81 10.84 43.12
N THR A 13 7.10 10.86 43.44
CA THR A 13 8.15 11.34 42.52
C THR A 13 8.23 10.44 41.28
N ALA A 14 8.23 9.12 41.45
CA ALA A 14 8.25 8.17 40.34
C ALA A 14 7.03 8.34 39.42
N ARG A 15 5.82 8.54 39.97
CA ARG A 15 4.61 8.82 39.19
C ARG A 15 4.76 10.08 38.34
N ARG A 16 5.28 11.17 38.92
CA ARG A 16 5.53 12.42 38.18
C ARG A 16 6.52 12.19 37.03
N LEU A 17 7.59 11.46 37.27
CA LEU A 17 8.58 11.14 36.24
C LEU A 17 8.02 10.26 35.13
N VAL A 18 7.17 9.27 35.45
CA VAL A 18 6.45 8.50 34.43
C VAL A 18 5.62 9.44 33.55
N VAL A 19 4.78 10.29 34.16
CA VAL A 19 3.92 11.23 33.41
C VAL A 19 4.73 12.17 32.51
N LEU A 20 5.87 12.65 32.98
CA LEU A 20 6.76 13.50 32.19
C LEU A 20 7.50 12.75 31.08
N ALA A 21 7.81 11.47 31.29
CA ALA A 21 8.52 10.65 30.30
C ALA A 21 7.61 10.24 29.13
N LEU A 22 6.33 9.92 29.37
CA LEU A 22 5.40 9.49 28.33
C LEU A 22 5.42 10.38 27.06
N PRO A 23 5.25 11.72 27.15
CA PRO A 23 5.28 12.57 25.96
C PRO A 23 6.65 12.58 25.26
N CYS A 24 7.76 12.44 26.00
CA CYS A 24 9.09 12.36 25.39
C CYS A 24 9.25 11.07 24.57
N TYR A 25 8.73 9.94 25.05
CA TYR A 25 8.73 8.70 24.28
C TYR A 25 7.86 8.84 23.03
N LEU A 26 6.65 9.38 23.15
CA LEU A 26 5.79 9.61 21.99
C LEU A 26 6.44 10.55 20.97
N TRP A 27 7.07 11.64 21.44
CA TRP A 27 7.79 12.58 20.58
C TRP A 27 8.94 11.88 19.83
N ALA A 28 9.78 11.11 20.54
CA ALA A 28 10.87 10.36 19.93
C ALA A 28 10.37 9.29 18.97
N ALA A 29 9.29 8.59 19.30
CA ALA A 29 8.67 7.53 18.50
C ALA A 29 8.07 8.04 17.19
N LEU A 30 7.68 9.32 17.14
CA LEU A 30 6.98 9.90 15.98
C LEU A 30 7.90 10.77 15.09
N TYR A 31 9.15 11.04 15.48
CA TYR A 31 10.11 11.82 14.68
C TYR A 31 10.79 11.07 13.50
N PRO A 32 10.72 11.50 12.23
CA PRO A 32 10.29 12.81 11.80
C PRO A 32 8.77 12.86 11.68
N PHE A 33 8.19 13.96 12.18
CA PHE A 33 6.74 14.18 12.24
C PHE A 33 6.17 14.42 10.84
N GLU A 34 6.09 13.36 10.04
CA GLU A 34 5.56 13.36 8.68
C GLU A 34 4.21 12.62 8.65
N PRO A 35 3.11 13.29 9.06
CA PRO A 35 1.81 12.66 9.12
C PRO A 35 1.27 12.35 7.72
N GLU A 36 0.87 11.10 7.54
CA GLU A 36 0.22 10.56 6.37
C GLU A 36 -1.21 10.17 6.76
N LEU A 37 -2.12 11.13 6.65
CA LEU A 37 -3.55 10.94 6.94
C LEU A 37 -4.32 10.68 5.64
N PRO A 38 -5.52 10.07 5.70
CA PRO A 38 -6.37 9.94 4.53
C PRO A 38 -6.65 11.30 3.89
N ARG A 39 -6.42 11.42 2.59
CA ARG A 39 -6.65 12.66 1.84
C ARG A 39 -7.68 12.43 0.76
N ARG A 40 -8.63 13.37 0.64
CA ARG A 40 -9.55 13.42 -0.49
C ARG A 40 -8.80 14.02 -1.67
N GLN A 41 -8.55 13.22 -2.71
CA GLN A 41 -7.93 13.69 -3.93
C GLN A 41 -9.00 13.83 -5.02
N PRO A 42 -9.06 14.98 -5.73
CA PRO A 42 -9.94 15.11 -6.88
C PRO A 42 -9.55 14.10 -7.97
N ASN A 43 -10.53 13.59 -8.69
CA ASN A 43 -10.29 12.73 -9.83
C ASN A 43 -9.95 13.58 -11.06
N GLY A 44 -8.69 13.52 -11.51
CA GLY A 44 -8.15 14.30 -12.62
C GLY A 44 -8.66 13.90 -14.01
N ALA A 45 -9.38 12.78 -14.14
CA ALA A 45 -9.91 12.31 -15.42
C ALA A 45 -10.92 13.31 -15.98
N ARG A 46 -10.76 13.72 -17.24
CA ARG A 46 -11.68 14.63 -17.93
C ARG A 46 -12.18 13.99 -19.22
N LEU A 47 -13.51 13.88 -19.35
CA LEU A 47 -14.17 13.51 -20.60
C LEU A 47 -14.18 14.74 -21.53
N ALA A 48 -13.65 14.60 -22.74
CA ALA A 48 -13.60 15.65 -23.75
C ALA A 48 -14.18 15.15 -25.08
N SER A 49 -14.54 16.06 -25.99
CA SER A 49 -14.92 15.69 -27.35
C SER A 49 -13.73 15.00 -28.05
N GLY A 50 -13.85 13.69 -28.28
CA GLY A 50 -12.80 12.87 -28.90
C GLY A 50 -11.87 12.12 -27.93
N GLY A 51 -12.23 11.99 -26.65
CA GLY A 51 -11.56 11.04 -25.77
C GLY A 51 -11.57 11.38 -24.27
N VAL A 52 -10.70 10.70 -23.52
CA VAL A 52 -10.45 10.96 -22.10
C VAL A 52 -9.07 11.57 -21.94
N VAL A 53 -8.98 12.60 -21.09
CA VAL A 53 -7.76 13.35 -20.80
C VAL A 53 -7.35 13.12 -19.35
N PHE A 54 -6.08 12.80 -19.13
CA PHE A 54 -5.42 12.64 -17.84
C PHE A 54 -4.21 13.58 -17.76
N GLU A 55 -4.46 14.86 -17.49
CA GLU A 55 -3.38 15.83 -17.18
C GLU A 55 -2.93 15.73 -15.71
N GLU A 56 -3.82 15.24 -14.86
CA GLU A 56 -3.59 14.91 -13.46
C GLU A 56 -3.98 13.45 -13.21
N PRO A 57 -3.47 12.82 -12.13
CA PRO A 57 -3.90 11.49 -11.73
C PRO A 57 -5.41 11.37 -11.62
N GLY A 58 -5.97 10.38 -12.31
CA GLY A 58 -7.41 10.15 -12.36
C GLY A 58 -7.73 8.83 -13.02
N PHE A 59 -8.99 8.42 -12.91
CA PHE A 59 -9.48 7.18 -13.48
C PHE A 59 -10.97 7.24 -13.81
N LEU A 60 -11.41 6.34 -14.68
CA LEU A 60 -12.81 6.10 -14.98
C LEU A 60 -13.11 4.62 -14.84
N THR A 61 -14.24 4.25 -14.25
CA THR A 61 -14.68 2.86 -14.12
C THR A 61 -15.75 2.54 -15.16
N ALA A 62 -15.63 1.42 -15.86
CA ALA A 62 -16.66 0.96 -16.78
C ALA A 62 -17.72 0.16 -16.01
N SER A 63 -18.92 0.73 -15.88
CA SER A 63 -20.05 0.11 -15.20
C SER A 63 -20.78 -0.94 -16.05
N GLY A 64 -21.48 -1.85 -15.38
CA GLY A 64 -22.58 -2.62 -15.99
C GLY A 64 -22.21 -3.84 -16.82
N ALA A 65 -20.98 -4.37 -16.77
CA ALA A 65 -20.66 -5.65 -17.38
C ALA A 65 -19.81 -6.52 -16.44
N PRO A 66 -20.17 -7.80 -16.22
CA PRO A 66 -19.32 -8.75 -15.52
C PRO A 66 -18.20 -9.20 -16.48
N TRP A 67 -17.26 -8.29 -16.74
CA TRP A 67 -16.22 -8.44 -17.77
C TRP A 67 -15.48 -9.77 -17.66
N VAL A 68 -15.11 -10.18 -16.44
CA VAL A 68 -14.42 -11.45 -16.22
C VAL A 68 -15.29 -12.65 -16.57
N ALA A 69 -16.55 -12.68 -16.14
CA ALA A 69 -17.46 -13.77 -16.49
C ALA A 69 -17.69 -13.84 -18.01
N ALA A 70 -17.81 -12.69 -18.68
CA ALA A 70 -17.97 -12.63 -20.13
C ALA A 70 -16.71 -13.10 -20.87
N VAL A 71 -15.52 -12.67 -20.43
CA VAL A 71 -14.23 -13.12 -20.97
C VAL A 71 -14.05 -14.64 -20.76
N ARG A 72 -14.40 -15.16 -19.58
CA ARG A 72 -14.31 -16.59 -19.27
C ARG A 72 -15.28 -17.41 -20.13
N ALA A 73 -16.47 -16.90 -20.42
CA ALA A 73 -17.40 -17.56 -21.33
C ALA A 73 -16.90 -17.56 -22.78
N ALA A 74 -16.34 -16.43 -23.24
CA ALA A 74 -15.82 -16.25 -24.59
C ALA A 74 -14.50 -16.97 -24.83
N GLN A 75 -13.72 -17.23 -23.78
CA GLN A 75 -12.36 -17.76 -23.84
C GLN A 75 -11.43 -16.94 -24.75
N ARG A 76 -11.74 -15.64 -24.87
CA ARG A 76 -10.96 -14.66 -25.62
C ARG A 76 -11.25 -13.24 -25.16
N LEU A 77 -10.28 -12.36 -25.40
CA LEU A 77 -10.35 -10.94 -25.11
C LEU A 77 -9.41 -10.20 -26.07
N THR A 78 -9.92 -9.20 -26.77
CA THR A 78 -9.11 -8.21 -27.49
C THR A 78 -9.39 -6.82 -26.90
N VAL A 79 -8.34 -6.07 -26.66
CA VAL A 79 -8.38 -4.68 -26.20
C VAL A 79 -7.61 -3.83 -27.21
N GLU A 80 -8.30 -2.89 -27.83
CA GLU A 80 -7.72 -1.93 -28.77
C GLU A 80 -7.73 -0.54 -28.14
N LEU A 81 -6.57 0.12 -28.10
CA LEU A 81 -6.41 1.46 -27.55
C LEU A 81 -5.73 2.37 -28.57
N GLN A 82 -6.19 3.61 -28.64
CA GLN A 82 -5.49 4.69 -29.32
C GLN A 82 -5.14 5.75 -28.28
N VAL A 83 -3.85 6.00 -28.07
CA VAL A 83 -3.38 6.85 -26.99
C VAL A 83 -2.35 7.88 -27.44
N ARG A 84 -2.26 8.98 -26.70
CA ARG A 84 -1.17 9.96 -26.78
C ARG A 84 -0.60 10.16 -25.39
N PRO A 85 0.64 9.72 -25.11
CA PRO A 85 1.24 9.91 -23.79
C PRO A 85 1.57 11.39 -23.58
N ALA A 86 1.42 11.89 -22.35
CA ALA A 86 1.89 13.23 -22.02
C ALA A 86 3.42 13.33 -22.12
N ARG A 87 4.12 12.23 -21.85
CA ARG A 87 5.58 12.10 -21.95
C ARG A 87 5.98 10.79 -22.61
N ALA A 88 7.01 10.83 -23.46
CA ALA A 88 7.61 9.66 -24.09
C ALA A 88 8.12 8.64 -23.06
N THR A 89 8.48 9.09 -21.85
CA THR A 89 8.86 8.24 -20.72
C THR A 89 8.02 8.53 -19.49
N GLN A 90 7.44 7.49 -18.88
CA GLN A 90 6.68 7.58 -17.63
C GLN A 90 7.09 6.47 -16.65
N TYR A 91 6.96 6.71 -15.34
CA TYR A 91 7.35 5.73 -14.31
C TYR A 91 6.34 4.58 -14.22
N GLY A 92 6.79 3.37 -14.56
CA GLY A 92 5.94 2.23 -14.83
C GLY A 92 5.61 1.31 -13.65
N PRO A 93 4.55 0.49 -13.76
CA PRO A 93 3.50 0.53 -14.78
C PRO A 93 2.61 1.76 -14.63
N ALA A 94 2.73 2.69 -15.56
CA ALA A 94 1.85 3.84 -15.71
C ALA A 94 0.61 3.35 -16.44
N ARG A 95 -0.50 3.20 -15.71
CA ARG A 95 -1.68 2.44 -16.16
C ARG A 95 -2.53 3.21 -17.16
N ILE A 96 -2.76 2.61 -18.31
CA ILE A 96 -3.66 3.12 -19.35
C ILE A 96 -5.03 2.46 -19.21
N LEU A 97 -5.03 1.13 -19.03
CA LEU A 97 -6.22 0.32 -18.80
C LEU A 97 -5.89 -0.80 -17.82
N GLU A 98 -6.79 -1.08 -16.89
CA GLU A 98 -6.67 -2.17 -15.92
C GLU A 98 -8.00 -2.91 -15.78
N LEU A 99 -7.95 -4.23 -15.63
CA LEU A 99 -9.06 -5.06 -15.15
C LEU A 99 -8.64 -5.65 -13.81
N GLY A 100 -9.10 -5.05 -12.71
CA GLY A 100 -8.63 -5.38 -11.37
C GLY A 100 -9.46 -4.74 -10.27
N THR A 101 -9.11 -5.02 -9.01
CA THR A 101 -9.60 -4.27 -7.83
C THR A 101 -8.68 -3.11 -7.51
N ASP A 102 -7.38 -3.35 -7.68
CA ASP A 102 -6.32 -2.45 -7.29
C ASP A 102 -5.01 -2.75 -8.02
N HIS A 103 -4.03 -1.87 -7.79
CA HIS A 103 -2.71 -1.92 -8.39
C HIS A 103 -1.86 -3.17 -8.06
N GLU A 104 -2.21 -3.96 -7.03
CA GLU A 104 -1.54 -5.20 -6.62
C GLU A 104 -2.32 -6.46 -7.04
N ARG A 105 -3.62 -6.32 -7.31
CA ARG A 105 -4.52 -7.40 -7.72
C ARG A 105 -5.25 -7.01 -9.00
N ALA A 106 -4.60 -7.33 -10.12
CA ALA A 106 -5.11 -7.08 -11.45
C ALA A 106 -5.01 -8.34 -12.30
N ASN A 107 -6.10 -8.67 -12.97
CA ASN A 107 -6.14 -9.75 -13.95
C ASN A 107 -5.39 -9.34 -15.22
N LEU A 108 -5.52 -8.08 -15.62
CA LEU A 108 -4.86 -7.47 -16.77
C LEU A 108 -4.49 -6.01 -16.48
N THR A 109 -3.25 -5.62 -16.76
CA THR A 109 -2.81 -4.22 -16.77
C THR A 109 -2.13 -3.92 -18.10
N ILE A 110 -2.57 -2.88 -18.79
CA ILE A 110 -1.91 -2.30 -19.96
C ILE A 110 -1.35 -0.95 -19.54
N GLY A 111 -0.05 -0.74 -19.70
CA GLY A 111 0.60 0.47 -19.24
C GLY A 111 1.93 0.78 -19.92
N GLN A 112 2.49 1.91 -19.52
CA GLN A 112 3.79 2.40 -19.98
C GLN A 112 4.84 2.25 -18.88
N ASP A 113 6.06 1.83 -19.23
CA ASP A 113 7.20 1.80 -18.32
C ASP A 113 8.45 2.31 -19.05
N GLY A 114 8.91 3.51 -18.68
CA GLY A 114 9.82 4.26 -19.54
C GLY A 114 9.15 4.54 -20.88
N ALA A 115 9.84 4.21 -21.98
CA ALA A 115 9.32 4.33 -23.34
C ALA A 115 8.61 3.07 -23.84
N ASP A 116 8.50 2.04 -23.00
CA ASP A 116 8.01 0.73 -23.43
C ASP A 116 6.52 0.58 -23.12
N LEU A 117 5.83 -0.16 -23.98
CA LEU A 117 4.52 -0.71 -23.66
C LEU A 117 4.74 -1.99 -22.85
N ILE A 118 4.05 -2.09 -21.72
CA ILE A 118 4.02 -3.30 -20.92
C ILE A 118 2.60 -3.79 -20.69
N VAL A 119 2.46 -5.12 -20.68
CA VAL A 119 1.21 -5.79 -20.34
C VAL A 119 1.48 -6.80 -19.24
N ARG A 120 0.83 -6.63 -18.10
CA ARG A 120 0.83 -7.63 -17.03
C ARG A 120 -0.44 -8.45 -17.15
N LEU A 121 -0.26 -9.77 -17.14
CA LEU A 121 -1.34 -10.74 -17.31
C LEU A 121 -1.24 -11.76 -16.19
N ARG A 122 -2.27 -11.83 -15.35
CA ARG A 122 -2.39 -12.86 -14.31
C ARG A 122 -2.61 -14.22 -14.97
N ARG A 123 -1.72 -15.16 -14.65
CA ARG A 123 -1.61 -16.49 -15.26
C ARG A 123 -0.77 -17.39 -14.38
N ILE A 124 -0.71 -18.68 -14.70
CA ILE A 124 0.24 -19.60 -14.07
C ILE A 124 1.68 -19.11 -14.31
N GLY A 125 2.46 -19.02 -13.23
CA GLY A 125 3.84 -18.54 -13.26
C GLY A 125 4.01 -17.01 -13.15
N SER A 126 2.92 -16.25 -13.00
CA SER A 126 2.99 -14.84 -12.59
C SER A 126 2.52 -14.63 -11.14
N ASP A 127 2.87 -13.48 -10.57
CA ASP A 127 2.29 -13.03 -9.29
C ASP A 127 0.83 -12.54 -9.45
N ASP A 128 0.20 -12.16 -8.34
CA ASP A 128 -1.19 -11.68 -8.31
C ASP A 128 -1.44 -10.41 -9.14
N SER A 129 -0.38 -9.72 -9.56
CA SER A 129 -0.42 -8.53 -10.41
C SER A 129 -0.02 -8.81 -11.86
N GLY A 130 0.23 -10.07 -12.22
CA GLY A 130 0.61 -10.49 -13.57
C GLY A 130 2.08 -10.28 -13.94
N THR A 131 2.97 -10.12 -12.96
CA THR A 131 4.43 -10.01 -13.18
C THR A 131 5.07 -11.41 -13.32
N PRO A 132 5.97 -11.65 -14.30
CA PRO A 132 6.60 -10.69 -15.20
C PRO A 132 5.71 -10.25 -16.38
N PRO A 133 5.87 -8.99 -16.86
CA PRO A 133 5.10 -8.44 -17.96
C PRO A 133 5.58 -8.93 -19.33
N LEU A 134 4.68 -8.93 -20.31
CA LEU A 134 5.04 -8.85 -21.73
C LEU A 134 5.44 -7.41 -22.05
N ARG A 135 6.37 -7.21 -23.00
CA ARG A 135 6.90 -5.89 -23.33
C ARG A 135 7.07 -5.68 -24.83
N VAL A 136 6.69 -4.51 -25.32
CA VAL A 136 7.10 -3.98 -26.63
C VAL A 136 8.00 -2.78 -26.36
N ALA A 137 9.29 -2.93 -26.68
CA ALA A 137 10.30 -1.91 -26.44
C ALA A 137 10.05 -0.66 -27.30
N ALA A 138 10.31 0.51 -26.75
CA ALA A 138 10.25 1.80 -27.44
C ALA A 138 8.90 2.13 -28.10
N ALA A 139 7.80 1.54 -27.63
CA ALA A 139 6.44 1.77 -28.15
C ALA A 139 6.04 3.26 -28.14
N PHE A 140 6.56 4.04 -27.19
CA PHE A 140 6.28 5.47 -27.01
C PHE A 140 7.45 6.37 -27.44
N ALA A 141 8.48 5.83 -28.11
CA ALA A 141 9.70 6.58 -28.43
C ALA A 141 9.55 7.64 -29.52
N ARG A 142 8.39 7.73 -30.20
CA ARG A 142 8.09 8.78 -31.18
C ARG A 142 8.00 10.18 -30.56
N GLY A 143 7.87 10.28 -29.24
CA GLY A 143 7.91 11.54 -28.51
C GLY A 143 6.62 11.89 -27.78
N ASP A 144 6.68 12.96 -27.01
CA ASP A 144 5.55 13.50 -26.24
C ASP A 144 4.36 13.79 -27.17
N GLY A 145 3.16 13.31 -26.81
CA GLY A 145 1.94 13.52 -27.57
C GLY A 145 1.81 12.74 -28.88
N ALA A 146 2.81 11.92 -29.26
CA ALA A 146 2.72 11.07 -30.43
C ALA A 146 1.64 9.99 -30.25
N GLU A 147 0.83 9.78 -31.28
CA GLU A 147 -0.23 8.77 -31.23
C GLU A 147 0.35 7.36 -31.36
N VAL A 148 -0.14 6.47 -30.50
CA VAL A 148 0.22 5.06 -30.45
C VAL A 148 -1.05 4.23 -30.49
N ALA A 149 -1.15 3.38 -31.50
CA ALA A 149 -2.16 2.33 -31.57
C ALA A 149 -1.62 1.10 -30.84
N ILE A 150 -2.37 0.62 -29.85
CA ILE A 150 -2.04 -0.52 -29.01
C ILE A 150 -3.14 -1.57 -29.21
N GLU A 151 -2.71 -2.82 -29.37
CA GLU A 151 -3.63 -3.94 -29.38
C GLU A 151 -3.10 -5.03 -28.46
N VAL A 152 -3.98 -5.56 -27.62
CA VAL A 152 -3.69 -6.68 -26.73
C VAL A 152 -4.77 -7.72 -26.98
N ALA A 153 -4.39 -8.93 -27.39
CA ALA A 153 -5.36 -10.01 -27.45
C ALA A 153 -4.89 -11.30 -26.83
N ILE A 154 -5.85 -12.00 -26.24
CA ILE A 154 -5.69 -13.24 -25.52
C ILE A 154 -6.73 -14.19 -26.07
N ALA A 155 -6.31 -15.34 -26.59
CA ALA A 155 -7.19 -16.36 -27.13
C ALA A 155 -6.67 -17.74 -26.72
N GLY A 156 -7.50 -18.51 -26.03
CA GLY A 156 -7.07 -19.77 -25.42
C GLY A 156 -5.88 -19.56 -24.49
N ASN A 157 -4.76 -20.21 -24.80
CA ASN A 157 -3.52 -20.12 -24.02
C ASN A 157 -2.48 -19.14 -24.62
N THR A 158 -2.82 -18.35 -25.64
CA THR A 158 -1.87 -17.44 -26.27
C THR A 158 -2.27 -16.00 -26.04
N ALA A 159 -1.32 -15.18 -25.62
CA ALA A 159 -1.47 -13.74 -25.47
C ALA A 159 -0.49 -13.03 -26.41
N TRP A 160 -0.94 -11.97 -27.06
CA TRP A 160 -0.11 -11.12 -27.89
C TRP A 160 -0.38 -9.66 -27.61
N ILE A 161 0.65 -8.84 -27.82
CA ILE A 161 0.63 -7.41 -27.60
C ILE A 161 1.31 -6.74 -28.79
N ALA A 162 0.74 -5.62 -29.24
CA ALA A 162 1.27 -4.85 -30.36
C ALA A 162 1.22 -3.35 -30.05
N ALA A 163 2.22 -2.63 -30.56
CA ALA A 163 2.24 -1.17 -30.63
C ALA A 163 2.74 -0.75 -32.00
N GLY A 164 1.85 -0.24 -32.85
CA GLY A 164 2.13 -0.06 -34.28
C GLY A 164 2.56 -1.39 -34.93
N ASP A 165 3.70 -1.41 -35.61
CA ASP A 165 4.21 -2.60 -36.31
C ASP A 165 4.96 -3.59 -35.40
N ALA A 166 5.30 -3.18 -34.17
CA ALA A 166 6.04 -4.01 -33.23
C ALA A 166 5.09 -4.88 -32.41
N ARG A 167 5.44 -6.16 -32.22
CA ARG A 167 4.63 -7.13 -31.49
C ARG A 167 5.46 -8.04 -30.60
N ALA A 168 4.85 -8.52 -29.52
CA ALA A 168 5.37 -9.60 -28.68
C ALA A 168 4.27 -10.62 -28.40
N GLU A 169 4.66 -11.87 -28.19
CA GLU A 169 3.75 -13.00 -28.00
C GLU A 169 4.21 -13.82 -26.79
N LEU A 170 3.24 -14.42 -26.10
CA LEU A 170 3.43 -15.30 -24.97
C LEU A 170 2.49 -16.51 -25.08
N ALA A 171 3.07 -17.70 -25.10
CA ALA A 171 2.35 -18.93 -24.81
C ALA A 171 2.25 -19.10 -23.30
N CYS A 172 1.03 -19.21 -22.79
CA CYS A 172 0.72 -19.41 -21.38
C CYS A 172 0.59 -20.91 -21.07
N GLU A 173 0.93 -21.26 -19.84
CA GLU A 173 0.54 -22.55 -19.27
C GLU A 173 -0.95 -22.48 -18.89
N GLY A 174 -1.78 -23.25 -19.59
CA GLY A 174 -3.23 -23.20 -19.45
C GLY A 174 -3.87 -21.92 -20.03
N VAL A 175 -5.18 -21.78 -19.83
CA VAL A 175 -5.92 -20.57 -20.21
C VAL A 175 -5.78 -19.54 -19.09
N PRO A 176 -5.27 -18.32 -19.36
CA PRO A 176 -5.07 -17.30 -18.33
C PRO A 176 -6.33 -16.94 -17.54
N PHE A 177 -7.48 -16.95 -18.21
CA PHE A 177 -8.77 -16.57 -17.63
C PHE A 177 -9.19 -17.46 -16.46
N ASP A 178 -8.68 -18.69 -16.36
CA ASP A 178 -9.02 -19.60 -15.28
C ASP A 178 -8.55 -19.07 -13.91
N ALA A 179 -7.41 -18.35 -13.89
CA ALA A 179 -6.81 -17.79 -12.69
C ALA A 179 -7.32 -16.38 -12.33
N TRP A 180 -8.31 -15.85 -13.06
CA TRP A 180 -8.80 -14.49 -12.88
C TRP A 180 -9.78 -14.37 -11.72
N ASP A 181 -9.63 -13.32 -10.92
CA ASP A 181 -10.56 -12.98 -9.83
C ASP A 181 -11.84 -12.37 -10.44
N ASP A 182 -13.02 -12.80 -9.99
CA ASP A 182 -14.30 -12.34 -10.55
C ASP A 182 -14.72 -10.95 -10.05
N ASP A 183 -14.31 -10.57 -8.84
CA ASP A 183 -14.59 -9.27 -8.21
C ASP A 183 -13.63 -8.21 -8.74
N THR A 184 -13.71 -7.86 -10.02
CA THR A 184 -12.84 -6.83 -10.63
C THR A 184 -13.64 -5.86 -11.47
N THR A 185 -13.11 -4.65 -11.59
CA THR A 185 -13.69 -3.58 -12.42
C THR A 185 -12.74 -3.23 -13.55
N LEU A 186 -13.30 -2.89 -14.71
CA LEU A 186 -12.52 -2.35 -15.82
C LEU A 186 -12.32 -0.84 -15.61
N ILE A 187 -11.07 -0.40 -15.63
CA ILE A 187 -10.63 0.93 -15.27
C ILE A 187 -9.82 1.52 -16.42
N LEU A 188 -10.11 2.78 -16.78
CA LEU A 188 -9.26 3.59 -17.67
C LEU A 188 -8.47 4.60 -16.84
N GLY A 189 -7.18 4.74 -17.12
CA GLY A 189 -6.27 5.58 -16.36
C GLY A 189 -5.69 4.85 -15.14
N ASP A 190 -5.44 5.61 -14.07
CA ASP A 190 -4.81 5.07 -12.87
C ASP A 190 -5.77 4.13 -12.10
N SER A 191 -5.24 3.44 -11.10
CA SER A 191 -6.07 2.73 -10.12
C SER A 191 -6.58 3.71 -9.06
N PRO A 192 -7.74 3.48 -8.40
CA PRO A 192 -8.25 4.31 -7.30
C PRO A 192 -7.24 4.59 -6.17
N ILE A 193 -6.22 3.74 -6.07
CA ILE A 193 -5.13 3.78 -5.08
C ILE A 193 -3.95 4.67 -5.54
N GLY A 194 -3.70 4.66 -6.84
CA GLY A 194 -3.00 5.65 -7.66
C GLY A 194 -1.54 6.05 -7.42
N GLU A 195 -0.63 5.09 -7.32
CA GLU A 195 0.80 5.38 -7.15
C GLU A 195 1.57 5.60 -8.47
N ARG A 196 0.96 5.26 -9.63
CA ARG A 196 1.63 5.26 -10.94
C ARG A 196 0.66 5.66 -12.03
N ALA A 197 0.15 6.88 -11.94
CA ALA A 197 -0.78 7.43 -12.92
C ALA A 197 -0.11 7.54 -14.29
N TRP A 198 -0.78 7.05 -15.32
CA TRP A 198 -0.45 7.44 -16.68
C TRP A 198 -1.07 8.79 -16.98
N LEU A 199 -0.25 9.69 -17.52
CA LEU A 199 -0.69 10.99 -18.00
C LEU A 199 -0.73 10.97 -19.53
N GLY A 200 -1.77 11.55 -20.10
CA GLY A 200 -1.97 11.58 -21.54
C GLY A 200 -3.44 11.60 -21.94
N ARG A 201 -3.72 11.14 -23.16
CA ARG A 201 -5.06 11.10 -23.73
C ARG A 201 -5.37 9.71 -24.29
N ILE A 202 -6.54 9.18 -23.96
CA ILE A 202 -7.10 7.99 -24.58
C ILE A 202 -8.13 8.48 -25.61
N LEU A 203 -7.83 8.27 -26.90
CA LEU A 203 -8.64 8.71 -28.03
C LEU A 203 -9.66 7.64 -28.46
N GLY A 204 -9.34 6.37 -28.20
CA GLY A 204 -10.20 5.23 -28.47
C GLY A 204 -9.90 4.09 -27.52
N ALA A 205 -10.95 3.40 -27.06
CA ALA A 205 -10.83 2.22 -26.21
C ALA A 205 -11.95 1.23 -26.54
N ARG A 206 -11.61 0.14 -27.22
CA ARG A 206 -12.55 -0.90 -27.64
C ARG A 206 -12.19 -2.23 -27.00
N VAL A 207 -13.20 -2.95 -26.53
CA VAL A 207 -13.07 -4.29 -25.96
C VAL A 207 -13.91 -5.26 -26.77
N THR A 208 -13.29 -6.31 -27.29
CA THR A 208 -13.93 -7.31 -28.14
C THR A 208 -13.78 -8.68 -27.48
N LEU A 209 -14.90 -9.40 -27.37
CA LEU A 209 -14.94 -10.78 -26.89
C LEU A 209 -15.25 -11.69 -28.09
N ASP A 210 -16.53 -11.93 -28.40
CA ASP A 210 -16.97 -12.73 -29.56
C ASP A 210 -17.81 -11.96 -30.60
N ALA A 211 -18.41 -10.83 -30.20
CA ALA A 211 -19.38 -10.06 -30.97
C ALA A 211 -18.80 -8.70 -31.41
N GLU A 212 -19.67 -7.76 -31.77
CA GLU A 212 -19.29 -6.37 -32.05
C GLU A 212 -18.45 -5.76 -30.92
N PRO A 213 -17.38 -5.01 -31.24
CA PRO A 213 -16.55 -4.34 -30.24
C PRO A 213 -17.37 -3.40 -29.36
N VAL A 214 -17.15 -3.48 -28.04
CA VAL A 214 -17.70 -2.49 -27.10
C VAL A 214 -16.76 -1.29 -27.07
N ASP A 215 -17.18 -0.19 -27.69
CA ASP A 215 -16.50 1.11 -27.55
C ASP A 215 -16.80 1.70 -26.16
N LEU A 216 -15.81 1.65 -25.28
CA LEU A 216 -15.94 2.14 -23.91
C LEU A 216 -16.24 3.65 -23.87
N LEU A 217 -15.65 4.43 -24.78
CA LEU A 217 -15.80 5.88 -24.81
C LEU A 217 -17.18 6.31 -25.33
N ALA A 218 -17.77 5.55 -26.25
CA ALA A 218 -19.09 5.81 -26.81
C ALA A 218 -20.24 5.12 -26.04
N SER A 219 -19.94 4.10 -25.22
CA SER A 219 -20.96 3.26 -24.56
C SER A 219 -21.82 3.98 -23.51
N GLY A 220 -21.40 5.15 -23.03
CA GLY A 220 -22.01 5.82 -21.87
C GLY A 220 -21.82 5.06 -20.54
N ARG A 221 -20.99 4.01 -20.51
CA ARG A 221 -20.76 3.16 -19.32
C ARG A 221 -19.67 3.66 -18.40
N LEU A 222 -18.86 4.63 -18.84
CA LEU A 222 -17.76 5.18 -18.04
C LEU A 222 -18.30 6.10 -16.95
N VAL A 223 -18.05 5.72 -15.71
CA VAL A 223 -18.40 6.46 -14.51
C VAL A 223 -17.15 7.16 -13.99
N ARG A 224 -17.33 8.43 -13.61
CA ARG A 224 -16.31 9.26 -12.96
C ARG A 224 -16.75 9.56 -11.54
N ASP A 225 -16.03 9.05 -10.57
CA ASP A 225 -16.16 9.52 -9.19
C ASP A 225 -15.43 10.86 -9.05
N ASP A 226 -16.08 11.87 -8.48
CA ASP A 226 -15.51 13.24 -8.40
C ASP A 226 -14.26 13.33 -7.51
N ALA A 227 -14.16 12.45 -6.52
CA ALA A 227 -12.99 12.37 -5.65
C ALA A 227 -12.88 11.00 -4.99
N VAL A 228 -11.65 10.60 -4.71
CA VAL A 228 -11.36 9.38 -3.96
C VAL A 228 -10.66 9.71 -2.66
N VAL A 229 -11.04 8.99 -1.61
CA VAL A 229 -10.32 9.01 -0.34
C VAL A 229 -9.12 8.08 -0.48
N ARG A 230 -7.94 8.65 -0.61
CA ARG A 230 -6.70 7.89 -0.58
C ARG A 230 -6.29 7.65 0.85
N TRP A 231 -6.33 6.39 1.23
CA TRP A 231 -5.80 5.92 2.50
C TRP A 231 -4.27 5.79 2.42
N PRO A 232 -3.55 6.09 3.52
CA PRO A 232 -2.11 5.86 3.62
C PRO A 232 -1.80 4.41 3.25
N ARG A 233 -0.76 4.20 2.44
CA ARG A 233 -0.41 2.88 1.92
C ARG A 233 -0.29 1.85 3.05
N ARG A 234 0.34 2.23 4.15
CA ARG A 234 0.58 1.35 5.31
C ARG A 234 -0.67 0.86 6.01
N LEU A 235 -1.69 1.72 6.12
CA LEU A 235 -2.95 1.28 6.71
C LEU A 235 -3.61 0.22 5.81
N ARG A 236 -3.48 0.36 4.48
CA ARG A 236 -3.96 -0.65 3.53
C ARG A 236 -3.15 -1.93 3.66
N ASP A 237 -1.82 -1.85 3.69
CA ASP A 237 -0.93 -3.01 3.80
C ASP A 237 -1.19 -3.79 5.11
N LEU A 238 -1.46 -3.08 6.20
CA LEU A 238 -1.85 -3.66 7.49
C LEU A 238 -3.21 -4.35 7.42
N LEU A 239 -4.23 -3.70 6.86
CA LEU A 239 -5.56 -4.30 6.67
C LEU A 239 -5.52 -5.51 5.72
N ALA A 240 -4.59 -5.50 4.76
CA ALA A 240 -4.36 -6.58 3.80
C ALA A 240 -3.40 -7.67 4.33
N TRP A 241 -2.94 -7.59 5.59
CA TRP A 241 -2.00 -8.54 6.21
C TRP A 241 -0.72 -8.77 5.40
N ARG A 242 -0.26 -7.76 4.67
CA ARG A 242 0.77 -7.95 3.61
C ARG A 242 2.20 -7.66 4.06
N PHE A 243 2.40 -7.08 5.24
CA PHE A 243 3.72 -6.60 5.67
C PHE A 243 4.17 -7.23 6.99
N VAL A 244 5.26 -8.01 6.92
CA VAL A 244 6.05 -8.43 8.08
C VAL A 244 7.41 -7.72 7.96
N PRO A 245 7.71 -6.71 8.80
CA PRO A 245 8.99 -6.05 8.75
C PRO A 245 10.13 -7.03 9.08
N PRO A 246 11.30 -6.89 8.42
CA PRO A 246 12.45 -7.73 8.71
C PRO A 246 12.95 -7.49 10.14
N LEU A 247 13.45 -8.54 10.78
CA LEU A 247 14.05 -8.45 12.12
C LEU A 247 15.42 -7.77 12.03
N ILE A 248 15.53 -6.55 12.56
CA ILE A 248 16.78 -5.80 12.63
C ILE A 248 17.30 -5.82 14.07
N ALA A 249 18.45 -6.46 14.29
CA ALA A 249 18.98 -6.67 15.64
C ALA A 249 19.17 -5.36 16.42
N SER A 250 19.65 -4.30 15.78
CA SER A 250 19.84 -2.99 16.43
C SER A 250 18.52 -2.39 16.93
N GLU A 251 17.41 -2.58 16.22
CA GLU A 251 16.09 -2.09 16.64
C GLU A 251 15.61 -2.83 17.89
N LEU A 252 15.76 -4.16 17.91
CA LEU A 252 15.45 -4.97 19.09
C LEU A 252 16.20 -4.49 20.34
N PHE A 253 17.50 -4.22 20.21
CA PHE A 253 18.32 -3.72 21.33
C PHE A 253 17.87 -2.34 21.80
N VAL A 254 17.62 -1.42 20.89
CA VAL A 254 17.16 -0.05 21.21
C VAL A 254 15.79 -0.08 21.89
N ASN A 255 14.87 -0.91 21.42
CA ASN A 255 13.53 -1.06 21.99
C ASN A 255 13.56 -1.62 23.42
N VAL A 256 14.35 -2.69 23.63
CA VAL A 256 14.55 -3.27 24.97
C VAL A 256 15.19 -2.26 25.91
N LEU A 257 16.36 -1.70 25.55
CA LEU A 257 17.09 -0.78 26.43
C LEU A 257 16.33 0.53 26.64
N GLY A 258 15.67 1.02 25.59
CA GLY A 258 14.84 2.21 25.60
C GLY A 258 13.70 2.12 26.60
N PHE A 259 13.13 0.95 26.87
CA PHE A 259 12.02 0.79 27.83
C PHE A 259 12.44 0.43 29.26
N VAL A 260 13.72 0.14 29.52
CA VAL A 260 14.22 -0.11 30.89
C VAL A 260 13.94 1.07 31.83
N PRO A 261 14.21 2.35 31.47
CA PRO A 261 13.96 3.49 32.36
C PRO A 261 12.48 3.64 32.73
N ILE A 262 11.56 3.57 31.76
CA ILE A 262 10.12 3.72 32.04
C ILE A 262 9.59 2.56 32.89
N GLY A 263 10.08 1.33 32.66
CA GLY A 263 9.76 0.17 33.48
C GLY A 263 10.22 0.31 34.93
N PHE A 264 11.42 0.84 35.15
CA PHE A 264 11.97 1.11 36.48
C PHE A 264 11.14 2.17 37.23
N LEU A 265 10.80 3.27 36.55
CA LEU A 265 9.97 4.33 37.13
C LEU A 265 8.55 3.84 37.44
N ALA A 266 7.94 3.09 36.53
CA ALA A 266 6.61 2.51 36.71
C ALA A 266 6.57 1.51 37.86
N ALA A 267 7.61 0.67 38.02
CA ALA A 267 7.73 -0.22 39.18
C ALA A 267 7.81 0.58 40.51
N GLY A 268 8.58 1.67 40.53
CA GLY A 268 8.68 2.57 41.68
C GLY A 268 7.39 3.33 42.01
N ALA A 269 6.52 3.56 41.03
CA ALA A 269 5.22 4.19 41.22
C ALA A 269 4.18 3.28 41.92
N SER A 270 4.39 1.95 41.90
CA SER A 270 3.49 0.96 42.50
C SER A 270 4.26 -0.18 43.19
N ARG A 271 4.77 0.10 44.39
CA ARG A 271 5.59 -0.81 45.20
C ARG A 271 4.94 -2.18 45.46
N ARG A 272 3.62 -2.22 45.62
CA ARG A 272 2.88 -3.46 45.92
C ARG A 272 2.82 -4.40 44.70
N ARG A 273 2.86 -3.85 43.49
CA ARG A 273 2.71 -4.61 42.24
C ARG A 273 3.65 -4.06 41.15
N PRO A 274 4.97 -4.07 41.37
CA PRO A 274 5.93 -3.35 40.52
C PRO A 274 5.94 -3.87 39.08
N PHE A 275 5.95 -5.19 38.89
CA PHE A 275 5.89 -5.79 37.55
C PHE A 275 4.56 -5.54 36.83
N ARG A 276 3.44 -5.53 37.56
CA ARG A 276 2.13 -5.19 36.94
C ARG A 276 2.09 -3.73 36.51
N SER A 277 2.69 -2.83 37.30
CA SER A 277 2.76 -1.42 36.92
C SER A 277 3.66 -1.20 35.72
N ALA A 278 4.82 -1.87 35.68
CA ALA A 278 5.74 -1.78 34.56
C ALA A 278 5.16 -2.36 33.27
N ILE A 279 4.47 -3.51 33.32
CA ILE A 279 3.84 -4.07 32.12
C ILE A 279 2.69 -3.18 31.63
N VAL A 280 1.82 -2.67 32.52
CA VAL A 280 0.70 -1.80 32.09
C VAL A 280 1.21 -0.51 31.46
N VAL A 281 2.20 0.15 32.06
CA VAL A 281 2.77 1.38 31.52
C VAL A 281 3.60 1.12 30.26
N GLY A 282 4.48 0.11 30.28
CA GLY A 282 5.36 -0.22 29.16
C GLY A 282 4.59 -0.72 27.93
N PHE A 283 3.72 -1.72 28.12
CA PHE A 283 2.86 -2.22 27.04
C PHE A 283 1.91 -1.12 26.55
N GLY A 284 1.28 -0.37 27.44
CA GLY A 284 0.35 0.70 27.07
C GLY A 284 1.02 1.81 26.27
N LEU A 285 2.21 2.26 26.68
CA LEU A 285 3.00 3.25 25.93
C LEU A 285 3.43 2.70 24.57
N SER A 286 3.93 1.47 24.52
CA SER A 286 4.33 0.85 23.25
C SER A 286 3.14 0.70 22.31
N LEU A 287 2.00 0.20 22.80
CA LEU A 287 0.79 0.09 21.99
C LEU A 287 0.33 1.47 21.47
N ALA A 288 0.40 2.52 22.30
CA ALA A 288 0.08 3.87 21.87
C ALA A 288 1.04 4.36 20.77
N MET A 289 2.34 4.08 20.89
CA MET A 289 3.32 4.39 19.85
C MET A 289 2.97 3.68 18.54
N GLU A 290 2.77 2.36 18.56
CA GLU A 290 2.41 1.58 17.36
C GLU A 290 1.14 2.13 16.69
N LEU A 291 0.09 2.39 17.46
CA LEU A 291 -1.18 2.89 16.90
C LEU A 291 -1.03 4.29 16.29
N LEU A 292 -0.23 5.17 16.91
CA LEU A 292 0.01 6.51 16.38
C LEU A 292 0.87 6.47 15.11
N GLN A 293 1.84 5.57 15.03
CA GLN A 293 2.73 5.43 13.88
C GLN A 293 2.03 4.99 12.60
N LEU A 294 0.84 4.38 12.67
CA LEU A 294 -0.01 4.09 11.50
C LEU A 294 -0.30 5.33 10.64
N GLY A 295 -0.28 6.52 11.24
CA GLY A 295 -0.50 7.78 10.56
C GLY A 295 0.76 8.52 10.14
N PHE A 296 1.95 7.89 10.10
CA PHE A 296 3.22 8.58 9.78
C PHE A 296 4.03 7.84 8.70
N ALA A 297 4.46 8.58 7.66
CA ALA A 297 5.06 8.03 6.44
C ALA A 297 6.40 7.30 6.65
N GLN A 298 7.15 7.62 7.72
CA GLN A 298 8.47 7.03 8.00
C GLN A 298 8.49 6.06 9.19
N ARG A 299 7.34 5.75 9.81
CA ARG A 299 7.28 4.88 11.00
C ARG A 299 6.65 3.51 10.77
N LEU A 300 7.39 2.44 11.05
CA LEU A 300 6.93 1.07 10.88
C LEU A 300 6.25 0.60 12.16
N THR A 301 5.02 0.12 12.04
CA THR A 301 4.34 -0.55 13.14
C THR A 301 4.71 -2.02 13.17
N THR A 302 5.03 -2.57 14.33
CA THR A 302 5.39 -3.98 14.47
C THR A 302 5.03 -4.55 15.83
N VAL A 303 4.45 -5.76 15.80
CA VAL A 303 4.17 -6.54 17.02
C VAL A 303 5.47 -6.87 17.77
N ILE A 304 6.60 -6.93 17.06
CA ILE A 304 7.91 -7.19 17.66
C ILE A 304 8.34 -6.04 18.57
N ASP A 305 8.01 -4.79 18.23
CA ASP A 305 8.33 -3.61 19.05
C ASP A 305 7.49 -3.62 20.32
N LEU A 306 6.21 -3.98 20.21
CA LEU A 306 5.34 -4.20 21.36
C LEU A 306 5.92 -5.24 22.35
N LEU A 307 6.47 -6.34 21.84
CA LEU A 307 7.10 -7.38 22.66
C LEU A 307 8.43 -6.92 23.28
N THR A 308 9.32 -6.32 22.49
CA THR A 308 10.65 -5.89 22.94
C THR A 308 10.60 -4.73 23.92
N ASN A 309 9.74 -3.74 23.69
CA ASN A 309 9.47 -2.64 24.62
C ASN A 309 8.88 -3.17 25.94
N SER A 310 7.94 -4.12 25.87
CA SER A 310 7.39 -4.77 27.07
C SER A 310 8.44 -5.55 27.85
N ALA A 311 9.35 -6.25 27.17
CA ALA A 311 10.48 -6.94 27.79
C ALA A 311 11.44 -5.95 28.48
N GLY A 312 11.77 -4.85 27.82
CA GLY A 312 12.53 -3.74 28.40
C GLY A 312 11.91 -3.19 29.69
N ALA A 313 10.59 -2.98 29.68
CA ALA A 313 9.87 -2.52 30.86
C ALA A 313 9.95 -3.51 32.04
N LEU A 314 9.87 -4.83 31.76
CA LEU A 314 10.03 -5.86 32.78
C LEU A 314 11.46 -5.91 33.35
N ILE A 315 12.48 -5.73 32.52
CA ILE A 315 13.88 -5.59 32.97
C ILE A 315 14.02 -4.36 33.89
N GLY A 316 13.40 -3.23 33.52
CA GLY A 316 13.28 -2.05 34.38
C GLY A 316 12.66 -2.34 35.75
N ALA A 317 11.57 -3.11 35.79
CA ALA A 317 10.94 -3.51 37.05
C ALA A 317 11.84 -4.43 37.90
N TRP A 318 12.56 -5.34 37.25
CA TRP A 318 13.49 -6.24 37.91
C TRP A 318 14.66 -5.48 38.53
N THR A 319 15.27 -4.54 37.80
CA THR A 319 16.35 -3.69 38.32
C THR A 319 15.89 -2.83 39.50
N TRP A 320 14.65 -2.30 39.45
CA TRP A 320 14.04 -1.61 40.59
C TRP A 320 13.91 -2.53 41.82
N ARG A 321 13.44 -3.78 41.63
CA ARG A 321 13.29 -4.75 42.72
C ARG A 321 14.63 -5.12 43.36
N VAL A 322 15.67 -5.32 42.55
CA VAL A 322 17.03 -5.57 43.05
C VAL A 322 17.51 -4.41 43.91
N ARG A 323 17.30 -3.16 43.47
CA ARG A 323 17.66 -1.96 44.24
C ARG A 323 16.96 -1.92 45.61
N GLU A 324 15.66 -2.21 45.66
CA GLU A 324 14.92 -2.22 46.93
C GLU A 324 15.40 -3.34 47.86
N ALA A 325 15.70 -4.54 47.34
CA ALA A 325 16.24 -5.63 48.13
C ALA A 325 17.63 -5.33 48.72
N LEU A 326 18.48 -4.60 47.98
CA LEU A 326 19.78 -4.15 48.48
C LEU A 326 19.64 -3.05 49.55
N ARG A 327 18.63 -2.18 49.42
CA ARG A 327 18.34 -1.14 50.41
C ARG A 327 17.73 -1.68 51.70
N SER A 328 16.95 -2.75 51.63
CA SER A 328 16.39 -3.39 52.84
C SER A 328 17.41 -4.23 53.61
N ARG A 329 18.60 -4.48 53.04
CA ARG A 329 19.71 -5.20 53.69
C ARG A 329 20.71 -4.26 54.39
N ARG A 330 20.58 -2.95 54.21
CA ARG A 330 21.38 -1.91 54.86
C ARG A 330 20.55 -1.23 55.93
#